data_AF-A0A937VAD6-F1
#
_entry.id   AF-A0A937VAD6-F1
#
_cell.length_a   1.000
_cell.length_b   1.000
_cell.length_c   1.000
_cell.angle_alpha   90.00
_cell.angle_beta   90.00
_cell.angle_gamma   90.00
#
_symmetry.space_group_name_H-M   'P 1'
#
loop_
_entity.id
_entity.type
_entity.pdbx_description
1 polymer ?
#
loop_
_entity_poly.entity_id
_entity_poly.type
_entity_poly.pdbx_seq_one_letter_code
_entity_poly.pdbx_strand_id
1 'polypeptide(L)'
;MHKVEQISQGAVRLGPGTLYGAFTTLEKQGLIVMVSEEERRKSYALTAFGRLVLLAQIDRLQVMARRGSAVAGRLKAAGTE
;
A
#
# COMPACT_ATOMS: atom_id res chain seq x y z
N MET A 1 12.40 -2.33 6.21
CA MET A 1 12.40 -1.08 5.42
C MET A 1 12.72 -1.35 3.95
N HIS A 2 13.91 -1.91 3.65
CA HIS A 2 14.36 -2.13 2.27
C HIS A 2 13.38 -2.92 1.39
N LYS A 3 12.72 -3.94 1.95
CA LYS A 3 11.72 -4.74 1.23
C LYS A 3 10.51 -3.93 0.73
N VAL A 4 10.06 -2.91 1.47
CA VAL A 4 8.94 -2.06 1.04
C VAL A 4 9.35 -1.17 -0.13
N GLU A 5 10.56 -0.61 -0.06
CA GLU A 5 11.12 0.17 -1.16
C GLU A 5 11.28 -0.69 -2.43
N GLN A 6 11.77 -1.92 -2.29
CA GLN A 6 11.90 -2.86 -3.41
C GLN A 6 10.55 -3.21 -4.05
N ILE A 7 9.55 -3.60 -3.24
CA ILE A 7 8.21 -3.97 -3.75
C ILE A 7 7.51 -2.78 -4.41
N SER A 8 7.73 -1.57 -3.88
CA SER A 8 7.17 -0.34 -4.43
C SER A 8 8.00 0.26 -5.58
N GLN A 9 9.07 -0.40 -6.02
CA GLN A 9 9.99 0.10 -7.05
C GLN A 9 10.50 1.52 -6.74
N GLY A 10 10.82 1.78 -5.47
CA GLY A 10 11.32 3.07 -5.01
C GLY A 10 10.24 4.12 -4.75
N ALA A 11 8.97 3.87 -5.08
CA ALA A 11 7.89 4.84 -4.87
C ALA A 11 7.59 5.09 -3.39
N VAL A 12 7.88 4.13 -2.51
CA VAL A 12 7.65 4.25 -1.06
C VAL A 12 8.92 3.98 -0.29
N ARG A 13 9.35 4.97 0.50
CA ARG A 13 10.44 4.85 1.47
C ARG A 13 9.89 5.07 2.88
N LEU A 14 10.08 4.08 3.74
CA LEU A 14 9.64 4.16 5.13
C LEU A 14 10.85 4.22 6.06
N GLY A 15 10.86 5.21 6.94
CA GLY A 15 11.73 5.23 8.11
C GLY A 15 11.12 4.45 9.29
N PRO A 16 11.92 4.14 10.34
CA PRO A 16 11.45 3.49 11.57
C PRO A 16 10.18 4.10 12.15
N GLY A 17 10.17 5.42 12.37
CA GLY A 17 9.01 6.12 12.93
C GLY A 17 7.75 6.01 12.07
N THR A 18 7.89 6.14 10.74
CA THR A 18 6.76 6.03 9.80
C THR A 18 6.17 4.62 9.78
N LEU A 19 7.03 3.58 9.83
CA LEU A 19 6.55 2.20 9.85
C LEU A 19 5.75 1.88 11.11
N TYR A 20 6.25 2.27 12.28
CA TYR A 20 5.53 2.04 13.54
C TYR A 20 4.24 2.86 13.61
N GLY A 21 4.25 4.10 13.09
CA GLY A 21 3.04 4.91 12.94
C GLY A 21 2.00 4.27 12.02
N ALA A 22 2.45 3.68 10.91
CA ALA A 22 1.58 2.96 9.99
C ALA A 22 0.94 1.74 10.65
N PHE A 23 1.71 0.90 11.36
CA PHE A 23 1.14 -0.24 12.09
C PHE A 23 0.11 0.18 13.13
N THR A 24 0.44 1.20 13.94
CA THR A 24 -0.49 1.76 14.94
C THR A 24 -1.80 2.22 14.29
N THR A 25 -1.72 2.89 13.13
CA THR A 25 -2.90 3.38 12.41
C THR A 25 -3.73 2.24 11.85
N LEU A 26 -3.10 1.25 11.22
CA LEU A 26 -3.78 0.08 10.65
C LEU A 26 -4.47 -0.77 11.72
N GLU A 27 -3.86 -0.93 12.89
CA GLU A 27 -4.49 -1.61 14.03
C GLU A 27 -5.67 -0.82 14.59
N LYS A 28 -5.53 0.50 14.77
CA LYS A 28 -6.63 1.38 15.23
C LYS A 28 -7.83 1.35 14.27
N GLN A 29 -7.58 1.18 12.98
CA GLN A 29 -8.62 1.05 11.96
C GLN A 29 -9.19 -0.38 11.86
N GLY A 30 -8.69 -1.33 12.65
CA GLY A 30 -9.12 -2.72 12.64
C GLY A 30 -8.73 -3.49 11.37
N LEU A 31 -7.75 -2.99 10.59
CA LEU A 31 -7.33 -3.60 9.33
C LEU A 31 -6.32 -4.72 9.54
N ILE A 32 -5.48 -4.60 10.56
CA ILE A 32 -4.54 -5.64 10.97
C ILE A 32 -4.69 -5.93 12.46
N VAL A 33 -4.16 -7.06 12.89
CA VAL A 33 -4.08 -7.47 14.30
C VAL A 33 -2.72 -8.09 14.56
N MET A 34 -2.11 -7.78 15.71
CA MET A 34 -0.89 -8.46 16.15
C MET A 34 -1.20 -9.92 16.47
N VAL A 35 -0.42 -10.85 15.91
CA VAL A 35 -0.59 -12.29 16.09
C VAL A 35 0.55 -12.94 16.87
N SER A 36 1.72 -12.30 16.91
CA SER A 36 2.83 -12.72 17.76
C SER A 36 3.80 -11.58 18.02
N GLU A 37 4.54 -11.71 19.12
CA GLU A 37 5.70 -10.89 19.44
C GLU A 37 6.81 -11.81 19.94
N GLU A 38 7.89 -11.93 19.17
CA GLU A 38 9.06 -12.73 19.51
C GLU A 38 10.25 -11.79 19.68
N GLU A 39 10.84 -11.78 20.88
CA GLU A 39 11.87 -10.84 21.33
C GLU A 39 11.44 -9.37 21.21
N ARG A 40 11.59 -8.79 20.02
CA ARG A 40 11.20 -7.41 19.66
C ARG A 40 10.53 -7.33 18.30
N ARG A 41 10.23 -8.46 17.67
CA ARG A 41 9.63 -8.55 16.35
C ARG A 41 8.14 -8.83 16.51
N LYS A 42 7.34 -7.80 16.25
CA LYS A 42 5.88 -7.90 16.17
C LYS A 42 5.46 -8.41 14.79
N SER A 43 4.63 -9.43 14.78
CA SER A 43 4.03 -9.99 13.57
C SER A 43 2.55 -9.65 13.54
N TYR A 44 2.07 -9.21 12.37
CA TYR A 44 0.68 -8.80 12.17
C TYR A 44 0.06 -9.60 11.04
N ALA A 45 -1.24 -9.86 11.16
CA ALA A 45 -2.06 -10.45 10.11
C ALA A 45 -3.20 -9.50 9.72
N LEU A 46 -3.69 -9.60 8.49
CA LEU A 46 -4.93 -8.92 8.09
C LEU A 46 -6.11 -9.50 8.88
N THR A 47 -6.99 -8.62 9.35
CA THR A 47 -8.30 -9.04 9.87
C THR A 47 -9.23 -9.41 8.70
N ALA A 48 -10.41 -9.97 8.99
CA ALA A 48 -11.43 -10.19 7.97
C ALA A 48 -11.83 -8.86 7.28
N PHE A 49 -12.00 -7.79 8.06
CA PHE A 49 -12.28 -6.46 7.56
C PHE A 49 -11.12 -5.91 6.72
N GLY A 50 -9.88 -6.05 7.20
CA GLY A 50 -8.69 -5.63 6.46
C GLY A 50 -8.54 -6.31 5.10
N ARG A 51 -8.89 -7.60 5.00
CA ARG A 51 -8.91 -8.31 3.71
C ARG A 51 -9.92 -7.69 2.73
N LEU A 52 -11.14 -7.40 3.19
CA LEU A 52 -12.16 -6.76 2.35
C LEU A 52 -11.71 -5.37 1.88
N VAL A 53 -11.15 -4.56 2.78
CA VAL A 53 -10.65 -3.22 2.45
C VAL A 53 -9.49 -3.28 1.45
N LEU A 54 -8.55 -4.22 1.63
CA LEU A 54 -7.43 -4.39 0.72
C LEU A 54 -7.90 -4.79 -0.69
N LEU A 55 -8.85 -5.72 -0.79
CA LEU A 55 -9.42 -6.13 -2.08
C LEU A 55 -10.12 -4.96 -2.78
N ALA A 56 -10.96 -4.20 -2.05
CA ALA A 56 -11.61 -3.01 -2.59
C ALA A 56 -10.60 -1.94 -3.05
N GLN A 57 -9.48 -1.78 -2.32
CA GLN A 57 -8.43 -0.85 -2.72
C GLN A 57 -7.69 -1.30 -3.97
N ILE A 58 -7.43 -2.60 -4.14
CA ILE A 58 -6.84 -3.16 -5.35
C ILE A 58 -7.74 -2.87 -6.54
N ASP A 59 -9.04 -3.15 -6.44
CA ASP A 59 -10.02 -2.89 -7.50
C ASP A 59 -10.05 -1.40 -7.88
N ARG A 60 -10.07 -0.52 -6.87
CA ARG A 60 -10.03 0.93 -7.08
C ARG A 60 -8.77 1.36 -7.82
N LEU A 61 -7.60 0.86 -7.42
CA LEU A 61 -6.33 1.19 -8.06
C LEU A 61 -6.26 0.68 -9.50
N GLN A 62 -6.80 -0.51 -9.79
CA GLN A 62 -6.89 -1.02 -11.16
C GLN A 62 -7.77 -0.14 -12.05
N VAL A 63 -8.92 0.30 -11.55
CA VAL A 63 -9.80 1.24 -12.28
C VAL A 63 -9.06 2.55 -12.55
N MET A 64 -8.38 3.10 -11.54
CA MET A 64 -7.60 4.33 -11.68
C MET A 64 -6.46 4.19 -12.69
N ALA A 65 -5.72 3.08 -12.65
CA ALA A 65 -4.66 2.81 -13.60
C ALA A 65 -5.19 2.72 -15.04
N ARG A 66 -6.26 1.94 -15.27
CA ARG A 66 -6.89 1.82 -16.61
C ARG A 66 -7.34 3.18 -17.15
N ARG A 67 -8.02 3.98 -16.33
CA ARG A 67 -8.47 5.33 -16.72
C ARG A 67 -7.30 6.27 -16.97
N GLY A 68 -6.28 6.23 -16.11
CA GLY A 68 -5.06 7.03 -16.24
C GLY A 68 -4.31 6.74 -17.53
N SER A 69 -4.13 5.46 -17.87
CA SER A 69 -3.48 5.05 -19.13
C SER A 69 -4.19 5.56 -20.37
N ALA A 70 -5.54 5.53 -20.39
CA ALA A 70 -6.32 6.04 -21.51
C ALA A 70 -6.10 7.54 -21.77
N VAL A 71 -5.93 8.34 -20.71
CA VAL A 71 -5.62 9.77 -20.81
C VAL A 71 -4.15 10.00 -21.14
N ALA A 72 -3.24 9.25 -20.50
CA ALA A 72 -1.80 9.38 -20.72
C ALA A 72 -1.40 9.13 -22.18
N GLY A 73 -2.08 8.21 -22.87
CA GLY A 73 -1.88 8.00 -24.32
C GLY A 73 -2.18 9.24 -25.15
N ARG A 74 -3.24 9.99 -24.81
CA ARG A 74 -3.60 11.25 -25.50
C ARG A 74 -2.59 12.35 -25.23
N LEU A 75 -2.12 12.47 -23.98
CA LEU A 75 -1.13 13.47 -23.59
C LEU A 75 0.22 13.25 -24.30
N LYS A 76 0.63 11.99 -24.49
CA LYS A 76 1.88 11.68 -25.20
C LYS A 76 1.79 11.98 -26.70
N ALA A 77 0.63 11.74 -27.33
CA ALA A 77 0.42 12.05 -28.73
C ALA A 77 0.39 13.58 -29.00
N ALA A 78 -0.10 14.37 -28.05
CA ALA A 78 -0.20 15.82 -28.15
C ALA A 78 1.11 16.58 -27.83
N GLY A 79 2.15 15.91 -27.33
CA GLY A 79 3.45 16.51 -26.98
C GLY A 79 4.59 16.12 -27.92
N THR A 80 4.27 15.59 -29.11
CA THR A 80 5.24 15.20 -30.16
C THR A 80 5.27 16.16 -31.35
N GLU A 81 4.71 17.35 -31.21
CA GLU A 81 4.94 18.52 -32.09
C GLU A 81 5.92 19.49 -31.43
#